data_AF-A0AB38TN75-F1
#
_entry.id   AF-A0AB38TN75-F1
#
_cell.length_a   1.000
_cell.length_b   1.000
_cell.length_c   1.000
_cell.angle_alpha   90.00
_cell.angle_beta   90.00
_cell.angle_gamma   90.00
#
_symmetry.space_group_name_H-M   'P 1'
#
loop_
_entity.id
_entity.type
_entity.pdbx_description
1 polymer ?
#
loop_
_entity_poly.entity_id
_entity_poly.type
_entity_poly.pdbx_seq_one_letter_code
_entity_poly.pdbx_strand_id
1 'polypeptide(L)'
;MKPISSNQATTTSLPPSALACSPGASLRRWRTLRRIKQEHAAALFGVSQSTISRWEAGTQAVSHEELRRIEACLSARLDSAADRALERLVSHHTRPVHLVCDLTHRLLACSTPRAAEFAAPLSSLMGASLWPFATAEIVAREQSLRDAGWHDHPAPSIEFDTGSNDSPQVPIRASRCRWTRFTLSDGTLARLVETL
;
A
#
# COMPACT_ATOMS: atom_id res chain seq x y z
N MET A 1 -31.89 -16.22 39.29
CA MET A 1 -30.69 -15.33 39.16
C MET A 1 -29.87 -15.83 37.99
N LYS A 2 -29.44 -14.90 37.13
CA LYS A 2 -28.99 -15.10 35.74
C LYS A 2 -27.63 -15.82 35.61
N PRO A 3 -27.36 -16.48 34.46
CA PRO A 3 -26.16 -17.28 34.23
C PRO A 3 -24.92 -16.43 33.91
N ILE A 4 -23.76 -17.02 34.20
CA ILE A 4 -22.42 -16.51 33.86
C ILE A 4 -22.23 -16.66 32.35
N SER A 5 -22.26 -15.55 31.63
CA SER A 5 -22.00 -15.51 30.18
C SER A 5 -20.54 -15.82 29.88
N SER A 6 -20.37 -16.79 28.99
CA SER A 6 -19.16 -17.12 28.27
C SER A 6 -18.52 -15.90 27.62
N ASN A 7 -17.27 -15.63 27.98
CA ASN A 7 -16.43 -14.61 27.35
C ASN A 7 -15.93 -15.17 26.00
N GLN A 8 -16.65 -14.90 24.92
CA GLN A 8 -16.16 -15.17 23.57
C GLN A 8 -15.13 -14.10 23.22
N ALA A 9 -13.87 -14.52 23.16
CA ALA A 9 -12.80 -13.76 22.55
C ALA A 9 -13.22 -13.36 21.14
N THR A 10 -13.38 -12.06 20.91
CA THR A 10 -13.68 -11.51 19.60
C THR A 10 -12.45 -11.70 18.74
N THR A 11 -12.42 -12.79 17.97
CA THR A 11 -11.44 -13.04 16.93
C THR A 11 -11.46 -11.85 15.97
N THR A 12 -10.46 -10.98 16.06
CA THR A 12 -10.21 -9.90 15.11
C THR A 12 -9.95 -10.54 13.74
N SER A 13 -11.01 -10.74 12.95
CA SER A 13 -10.88 -11.08 11.55
C SER A 13 -10.36 -9.83 10.83
N LEU A 14 -9.05 -9.79 10.58
CA LEU A 14 -8.46 -8.87 9.60
C LEU A 14 -9.20 -9.02 8.26
N PRO A 15 -9.64 -7.92 7.61
CA PRO A 15 -10.27 -8.03 6.32
C PRO A 15 -9.29 -8.59 5.28
N PRO A 16 -9.75 -9.45 4.35
CA PRO A 16 -8.92 -10.00 3.30
C PRO A 16 -8.62 -8.93 2.24
N SER A 17 -7.42 -9.01 1.69
CA SER A 17 -6.76 -8.17 0.66
C SER A 17 -6.25 -6.80 1.15
N ALA A 18 -4.96 -6.76 1.49
CA ALA A 18 -4.18 -5.55 1.73
C ALA A 18 -3.81 -4.82 0.42
N LEU A 19 -4.44 -5.19 -0.70
CA LEU A 19 -4.14 -4.68 -2.03
C LEU A 19 -5.16 -3.61 -2.42
N ALA A 20 -4.70 -2.37 -2.46
CA ALA A 20 -5.53 -1.25 -2.91
C ALA A 20 -5.75 -1.22 -4.44
N CYS A 21 -5.09 -2.09 -5.20
CA CYS A 21 -5.29 -2.30 -6.64
C CYS A 21 -5.65 -3.76 -6.94
N SER A 22 -6.16 -4.05 -8.14
CA SER A 22 -6.36 -5.44 -8.59
C SER A 22 -5.02 -6.20 -8.52
N PRO A 23 -4.97 -7.37 -7.84
CA PRO A 23 -3.75 -8.17 -7.71
C PRO A 23 -3.16 -8.55 -9.07
N GLY A 24 -4.00 -8.90 -10.04
CA GLY A 24 -3.60 -9.28 -11.39
C GLY A 24 -3.01 -8.12 -12.20
N ALA A 25 -3.62 -6.93 -12.11
CA ALA A 25 -3.09 -5.73 -12.77
C ALA A 25 -1.73 -5.33 -12.17
N SER A 26 -1.60 -5.41 -10.85
CA SER A 26 -0.34 -5.16 -10.14
C SER A 26 0.74 -6.14 -10.58
N LEU A 27 0.41 -7.44 -10.64
CA LEU A 27 1.31 -8.50 -11.11
C LEU A 27 1.80 -8.24 -12.54
N ARG A 28 0.90 -7.93 -13.48
CA ARG A 28 1.25 -7.61 -14.87
C ARG A 28 2.23 -6.44 -14.96
N ARG A 29 1.99 -5.39 -14.17
CA ARG A 29 2.85 -4.20 -14.13
C ARG A 29 4.24 -4.52 -13.62
N TRP A 30 4.33 -5.15 -12.44
CA TRP A 30 5.60 -5.60 -11.86
C TRP A 30 6.40 -6.44 -12.83
N ARG A 31 5.72 -7.40 -13.47
CA ARG A 31 6.31 -8.29 -14.47
C ARG A 31 6.89 -7.49 -15.65
N THR A 32 6.11 -6.54 -16.18
CA THR A 32 6.50 -5.75 -17.37
C THR A 32 7.69 -4.83 -17.06
N LEU A 33 7.66 -4.14 -15.91
CA LEU A 33 8.75 -3.24 -15.48
C LEU A 33 10.07 -3.99 -15.26
N ARG A 34 9.99 -5.21 -14.71
CA ARG A 34 11.16 -6.09 -14.53
C ARG A 34 11.53 -6.90 -15.78
N ARG A 35 10.83 -6.70 -16.90
CA ARG A 35 11.02 -7.46 -18.15
C ARG A 35 10.91 -8.98 -17.96
N ILE A 36 10.07 -9.40 -17.03
CA ILE A 36 9.80 -10.81 -16.72
C ILE A 36 8.75 -11.34 -17.72
N LYS A 37 8.96 -12.54 -18.26
CA LYS A 37 7.96 -13.22 -19.10
C LYS A 37 6.93 -13.93 -18.21
N GLN A 38 5.70 -14.12 -18.70
CA GLN A 38 4.66 -14.81 -17.92
C GLN A 38 5.10 -16.23 -17.50
N GLU A 39 5.86 -16.93 -18.34
CA GLU A 39 6.43 -18.26 -18.02
C GLU A 39 7.37 -18.20 -16.82
N HIS A 40 8.21 -17.17 -16.73
CA HIS A 40 9.11 -17.01 -15.59
C HIS A 40 8.36 -16.60 -14.32
N ALA A 41 7.37 -15.71 -14.43
CA ALA A 41 6.49 -15.39 -13.32
C ALA A 41 5.75 -16.64 -12.81
N ALA A 42 5.25 -17.48 -13.72
CA ALA A 42 4.60 -18.74 -13.37
C ALA A 42 5.50 -19.65 -12.55
N ALA A 43 6.78 -19.78 -12.93
CA ALA A 43 7.78 -20.50 -12.15
C ALA A 43 8.01 -19.89 -10.75
N LEU A 44 8.06 -18.56 -10.63
CA LEU A 44 8.22 -17.86 -9.35
C LEU A 44 7.05 -18.10 -8.39
N PHE A 45 5.82 -18.18 -8.91
CA PHE A 45 4.62 -18.39 -8.11
C PHE A 45 4.24 -19.88 -7.95
N GLY A 46 4.94 -20.78 -8.65
CA GLY A 46 4.66 -22.22 -8.63
C GLY A 46 3.34 -22.58 -9.32
N VAL A 47 2.94 -21.83 -10.35
CA VAL A 47 1.70 -22.02 -11.10
C VAL A 47 1.97 -22.17 -12.60
N SER A 48 0.94 -22.41 -13.41
CA SER A 48 1.08 -22.45 -14.87
C SER A 48 1.11 -21.05 -15.49
N GLN A 49 1.73 -20.91 -16.68
CA GLN A 49 1.69 -19.65 -17.44
C GLN A 49 0.25 -19.23 -17.80
N SER A 50 -0.64 -20.20 -18.06
CA SER A 50 -2.06 -19.91 -18.30
C SER A 50 -2.76 -19.32 -17.08
N THR A 51 -2.38 -19.75 -15.87
CA THR A 51 -2.86 -19.19 -14.60
C THR A 51 -2.45 -17.73 -14.46
N ILE A 52 -1.16 -17.42 -14.70
CA ILE A 52 -0.67 -16.02 -14.69
C ILE A 52 -1.42 -15.18 -15.71
N SER A 53 -1.61 -15.68 -16.93
CA SER A 53 -2.33 -14.96 -17.98
C SER A 53 -3.77 -14.62 -17.55
N ARG A 54 -4.50 -15.58 -16.96
CA ARG A 54 -5.87 -15.35 -16.47
C ARG A 54 -5.92 -14.41 -15.27
N TRP A 55 -4.95 -14.46 -14.36
CA TRP A 55 -4.83 -13.49 -13.27
C TRP A 55 -4.61 -12.08 -13.80
N GLU A 56 -3.65 -11.90 -14.70
CA GLU A 56 -3.34 -10.60 -15.31
C GLU A 56 -4.52 -10.03 -16.12
N ALA A 57 -5.33 -10.90 -16.72
CA ALA A 57 -6.56 -10.54 -17.42
C ALA A 57 -7.77 -10.34 -16.48
N GLY A 58 -7.66 -10.66 -15.19
CA GLY A 58 -8.75 -10.60 -14.22
C GLY A 58 -9.85 -11.66 -14.45
N THR A 59 -9.62 -12.68 -15.27
CA THR A 59 -10.62 -13.70 -15.63
C THR A 59 -10.63 -14.90 -14.69
N GLN A 60 -9.64 -15.00 -13.81
CA GLN A 60 -9.59 -16.00 -12.74
C GLN A 60 -9.31 -15.30 -11.41
N ALA A 61 -10.11 -15.61 -10.38
CA ALA A 61 -9.87 -15.16 -9.03
C ALA A 61 -8.55 -15.74 -8.49
N VAL A 62 -7.76 -14.92 -7.80
CA VAL A 62 -6.53 -15.33 -7.15
C VAL A 62 -6.88 -15.84 -5.74
N SER A 63 -6.39 -17.02 -5.36
CA SER A 63 -6.64 -17.54 -4.01
C SER A 63 -5.91 -16.71 -2.95
N HIS A 64 -6.38 -16.77 -1.70
CA HIS A 64 -5.76 -16.05 -0.58
C HIS A 64 -4.27 -16.38 -0.38
N GLU A 65 -3.88 -17.64 -0.61
CA GLU A 65 -2.49 -18.07 -0.52
C GLU A 65 -1.64 -17.43 -1.62
N GLU A 66 -2.12 -17.41 -2.86
CA GLU A 66 -1.43 -16.80 -4.00
C GLU A 66 -1.38 -15.28 -3.87
N LEU A 67 -2.44 -14.66 -3.35
CA LEU A 67 -2.46 -13.23 -3.01
C LEU A 67 -1.34 -12.88 -2.03
N ARG A 68 -1.13 -13.68 -0.98
CA ARG A 68 -0.03 -13.45 -0.03
C ARG A 68 1.34 -13.52 -0.69
N ARG A 69 1.55 -14.43 -1.64
CA ARG A 69 2.82 -14.53 -2.40
C ARG A 69 3.01 -13.33 -3.33
N ILE A 70 1.95 -12.92 -4.03
CA ILE A 70 1.94 -11.73 -4.88
C ILE A 70 2.24 -10.49 -4.04
N GLU A 71 1.53 -10.28 -2.93
CA GLU A 71 1.77 -9.18 -1.98
C GLU A 71 3.23 -9.14 -1.50
N ALA A 72 3.80 -10.29 -1.10
CA ALA A 72 5.19 -10.36 -0.64
C ALA A 72 6.19 -9.98 -1.74
N CYS A 73 5.90 -10.32 -3.00
CA CYS A 73 6.78 -10.05 -4.14
C CYS A 73 6.67 -8.61 -4.67
N LEU A 74 5.46 -8.03 -4.60
CA LEU A 74 5.19 -6.68 -5.13
C LEU A 74 5.29 -5.57 -4.08
N SER A 75 5.40 -5.91 -2.80
CA SER A 75 5.60 -4.91 -1.75
C SER A 75 6.90 -4.15 -1.96
N ALA A 76 6.78 -2.83 -2.06
CA ALA A 76 7.91 -1.93 -2.19
C ALA A 76 8.82 -1.99 -0.96
N ARG A 77 10.13 -1.97 -1.20
CA ARG A 77 11.19 -1.98 -0.19
C ARG A 77 12.27 -1.00 -0.58
N LEU A 78 12.89 -0.34 0.40
CA LEU A 78 13.98 0.63 0.16
C LEU A 78 15.34 -0.06 0.26
N ASP A 79 15.64 -0.95 -0.68
CA ASP A 79 16.81 -1.84 -0.59
C ASP A 79 18.03 -1.32 -1.38
N SER A 80 17.85 -0.53 -2.44
CA SER A 80 18.97 0.00 -3.24
C SER A 80 19.55 1.32 -2.70
N ALA A 81 20.74 1.70 -3.15
CA ALA A 81 21.37 2.98 -2.77
C ALA A 81 20.52 4.21 -3.14
N ALA A 82 19.83 4.16 -4.28
CA ALA A 82 18.90 5.22 -4.69
C ALA A 82 17.66 5.27 -3.79
N ASP A 83 17.10 4.11 -3.43
CA ASP A 83 15.95 4.06 -2.53
C ASP A 83 16.32 4.53 -1.11
N ARG A 84 17.54 4.24 -0.65
CA ARG A 84 18.08 4.80 0.61
C ARG A 84 18.31 6.30 0.54
N ALA A 85 18.64 6.85 -0.63
CA ALA A 85 18.71 8.30 -0.80
C ALA A 85 17.32 8.92 -0.70
N LEU A 86 16.31 8.31 -1.32
CA LEU A 86 14.92 8.71 -1.18
C LEU A 86 14.45 8.63 0.27
N GLU A 87 14.76 7.55 0.99
CA GLU A 87 14.48 7.39 2.42
C GLU A 87 14.99 8.59 3.22
N ARG A 88 16.28 8.94 3.07
CA ARG A 88 16.89 10.08 3.76
C ARG A 88 16.21 11.40 3.41
N LEU A 89 15.89 11.64 2.13
CA LEU A 89 15.21 12.86 1.70
C LEU A 89 13.83 13.00 2.36
N VAL A 90 13.07 11.89 2.45
CA VAL A 90 11.76 11.87 3.12
C VAL A 90 11.92 12.05 4.62
N SER A 91 12.84 11.32 5.26
CA SER A 91 13.03 11.36 6.71
C SER A 91 13.47 12.72 7.24
N HIS A 92 14.28 13.45 6.47
CA HIS A 92 14.75 14.79 6.84
C HIS A 92 13.90 15.93 6.26
N HIS A 93 12.78 15.63 5.64
CA HIS A 93 11.90 16.65 5.09
C HIS A 93 11.28 17.51 6.21
N THR A 94 11.19 18.83 6.00
CA THR A 94 10.75 19.79 7.03
C THR A 94 9.23 19.90 7.17
N ARG A 95 8.47 19.31 6.25
CA ARG A 95 6.99 19.23 6.30
C ARG A 95 6.51 17.83 6.66
N PRO A 96 5.25 17.69 7.15
CA PRO A 96 4.64 16.38 7.43
C PRO A 96 4.44 15.53 6.18
N VAL A 97 5.47 14.76 5.82
CA VAL A 97 5.47 13.85 4.68
C VAL A 97 5.80 12.43 5.12
N HIS A 98 5.28 11.45 4.37
CA HIS A 98 5.67 10.06 4.52
C HIS A 98 5.59 9.32 3.19
N LEU A 99 6.35 8.23 3.09
CA LEU A 99 6.40 7.36 1.92
C LEU A 99 5.76 6.02 2.28
N VAL A 100 4.81 5.56 1.46
CA VAL A 100 4.18 4.24 1.61
C VAL A 100 4.40 3.38 0.38
N CYS A 101 4.31 2.06 0.53
CA CYS A 101 4.11 1.16 -0.60
C CYS A 101 2.74 1.46 -1.21
N ASP A 102 2.70 1.74 -2.52
CA ASP A 102 1.45 2.07 -3.23
C ASP A 102 0.43 0.93 -3.17
N LEU A 103 0.93 -0.30 -3.12
CA LEU A 103 0.11 -1.49 -3.16
C LEU A 103 -0.48 -1.86 -1.78
N THR A 104 0.38 -1.88 -0.76
CA THR A 104 0.04 -2.40 0.59
C THR A 104 -0.16 -1.32 1.64
N HIS A 105 0.09 -0.06 1.28
CA HIS A 105 0.09 1.09 2.19
C HIS A 105 1.05 0.93 3.39
N ARG A 106 2.04 0.03 3.27
CA ARG A 106 3.08 -0.14 4.28
C ARG A 106 3.94 1.11 4.35
N LEU A 107 4.15 1.62 5.56
CA LEU A 107 4.98 2.80 5.77
C LEU A 107 6.46 2.46 5.53
N LEU A 108 7.09 3.12 4.55
CA LEU A 108 8.47 2.88 4.12
C LEU A 108 9.45 3.91 4.68
N ALA A 109 9.04 5.17 4.74
CA ALA A 109 9.81 6.26 5.33
C ALA A 109 8.86 7.32 5.88
N CYS A 110 9.30 8.08 6.89
CA CYS A 110 8.48 9.10 7.53
C CYS A 110 9.35 10.27 7.97
N SER A 111 8.90 11.50 7.70
CA SER A 111 9.55 12.71 8.19
C SER A 111 9.32 12.91 9.69
N THR A 112 10.24 13.61 10.36
CA THR A 112 10.09 13.94 11.79
C THR A 112 8.80 14.70 12.11
N PRO A 113 8.38 15.73 11.34
CA PRO A 113 7.11 16.42 11.60
C PRO A 113 5.90 15.49 11.47
N ARG A 114 5.89 14.58 10.49
CA ARG A 114 4.80 13.60 10.36
C ARG A 114 4.80 12.61 11.52
N ALA A 115 5.97 12.11 11.92
CA ALA A 115 6.07 11.15 13.01
C ALA A 115 5.54 11.73 14.33
N ALA A 116 5.72 13.04 14.56
CA ALA A 116 5.20 13.74 15.73
C ALA A 116 3.66 13.85 15.76
N GLU A 117 2.98 13.66 14.62
CA GLU A 117 1.51 13.63 14.56
C GLU A 117 0.94 12.26 14.92
N PHE A 118 1.75 11.20 14.84
CA PHE A 118 1.33 9.86 15.26
C PHE A 118 1.28 9.76 16.78
N ALA A 119 0.27 9.07 17.29
CA ALA A 119 0.16 8.76 18.71
C ALA A 119 0.92 7.46 19.06
N ALA A 120 1.04 6.53 18.10
CA ALA A 120 1.88 5.34 18.25
C ALA A 120 3.35 5.64 17.92
N PRO A 121 4.31 4.96 18.59
CA PRO A 121 5.73 5.12 18.27
C PRO A 121 6.02 4.80 16.79
N LEU A 122 6.80 5.66 16.10
CA LEU A 122 7.12 5.45 14.69
C LEU A 122 7.71 4.05 14.42
N SER A 123 8.56 3.55 15.32
CA SER A 123 9.15 2.21 15.22
C SER A 123 8.11 1.08 15.13
N SER A 124 6.94 1.25 15.74
CA SER A 124 5.84 0.28 15.67
C SER A 124 5.04 0.37 14.36
N LEU A 125 5.11 1.51 13.68
CA LEU A 125 4.41 1.78 12.42
C LEU A 125 5.30 1.48 11.20
N MET A 126 6.62 1.49 11.35
CA MET A 126 7.54 1.20 10.25
C MET A 126 7.31 -0.21 9.67
N GLY A 127 7.07 -0.27 8.37
CA GLY A 127 6.71 -1.49 7.65
C GLY A 127 5.28 -1.98 7.87
N ALA A 128 4.50 -1.38 8.78
CA ALA A 128 3.10 -1.69 8.99
C ALA A 128 2.21 -0.96 7.96
N SER A 129 1.09 -1.57 7.59
CA SER A 129 0.10 -0.94 6.70
C SER A 129 -0.64 0.16 7.45
N LEU A 130 -0.73 1.35 6.85
CA LEU A 130 -1.53 2.45 7.37
C LEU A 130 -2.99 2.41 6.87
N TRP A 131 -3.33 1.49 5.96
CA TRP A 131 -4.67 1.37 5.40
C TRP A 131 -5.80 1.23 6.45
N PRO A 132 -5.62 0.51 7.57
CA PRO A 132 -6.67 0.42 8.60
C PRO A 132 -7.08 1.77 9.21
N PHE A 133 -6.28 2.83 9.02
CA PHE A 133 -6.54 4.17 9.55
C PHE A 133 -7.10 5.13 8.50
N ALA A 134 -7.28 4.70 7.24
CA ALA A 134 -7.75 5.54 6.16
C ALA A 134 -9.15 6.12 6.45
N THR A 135 -9.35 7.41 6.16
CA THR A 135 -10.68 8.04 6.23
C THR A 135 -11.53 7.63 5.04
N ALA A 136 -12.83 7.90 5.09
CA ALA A 136 -13.74 7.61 3.98
C ALA A 136 -13.33 8.32 2.68
N GLU A 137 -12.81 9.55 2.77
CA GLU A 137 -12.31 10.34 1.64
C GLU A 137 -11.05 9.72 1.03
N ILE A 138 -10.14 9.21 1.87
CA ILE A 138 -8.95 8.48 1.41
C ILE A 138 -9.37 7.21 0.67
N VAL A 139 -10.32 6.44 1.23
CA VAL A 139 -10.83 5.22 0.60
C VAL A 139 -11.51 5.54 -0.74
N ALA A 140 -12.38 6.54 -0.78
CA ALA A 140 -13.06 6.96 -2.00
C ALA A 140 -12.07 7.47 -3.06
N ARG A 141 -11.05 8.23 -2.64
CA ARG A 141 -10.00 8.68 -3.56
C ARG A 141 -9.22 7.51 -4.14
N GLU A 142 -8.82 6.53 -3.31
CA GLU A 142 -8.12 5.33 -3.77
C GLU A 142 -8.93 4.55 -4.82
N GLN A 143 -10.22 4.39 -4.59
CA GLN A 143 -11.13 3.76 -5.56
C GLN A 143 -11.17 4.54 -6.87
N SER A 144 -11.27 5.87 -6.83
CA SER A 144 -11.29 6.69 -8.04
C SER A 144 -9.99 6.59 -8.87
N LEU A 145 -8.84 6.41 -8.22
CA LEU A 145 -7.55 6.25 -8.90
C LEU A 145 -7.45 4.91 -9.63
N ARG A 146 -8.01 3.87 -9.01
CA ARG A 146 -8.12 2.55 -9.63
C ARG A 146 -8.94 2.62 -10.91
N ASP A 147 -10.09 3.30 -10.87
CA ASP A 147 -10.99 3.42 -12.02
C ASP A 147 -10.42 4.33 -13.11
N ALA A 148 -9.64 5.34 -12.74
CA ALA A 148 -9.01 6.28 -13.67
C ALA A 148 -7.74 5.75 -14.35
N GLY A 149 -7.34 4.50 -14.10
CA GLY A 149 -6.10 3.94 -14.67
C GLY A 149 -4.84 4.65 -14.17
N TRP A 150 -4.90 5.30 -13.00
CA TRP A 150 -3.78 6.08 -12.45
C TRP A 150 -2.50 5.24 -12.41
N HIS A 151 -2.62 3.97 -12.05
CA HIS A 151 -1.49 3.04 -11.97
C HIS A 151 -0.85 2.76 -13.34
N ASP A 152 -1.60 2.83 -14.45
CA ASP A 152 -1.22 2.35 -15.79
C ASP A 152 -0.19 3.19 -16.52
N HIS A 153 -0.15 4.50 -16.24
CA HIS A 153 0.69 5.46 -16.95
C HIS A 153 1.41 6.39 -15.97
N PRO A 154 2.51 7.06 -16.38
CA PRO A 154 3.06 8.17 -15.61
C PRO A 154 1.93 9.16 -15.30
N ALA A 155 1.59 9.30 -14.02
CA ALA A 155 0.44 10.07 -13.59
C ALA A 155 0.90 11.30 -12.81
N PRO A 156 0.20 12.45 -12.96
CA PRO A 156 0.52 13.63 -12.19
C PRO A 156 0.30 13.40 -10.70
N SER A 157 0.90 14.27 -9.88
CA SER A 157 0.52 14.38 -8.48
C SER A 157 -0.95 14.78 -8.38
N ILE A 158 -1.66 14.20 -7.43
CA ILE A 158 -3.07 14.53 -7.16
C ILE A 158 -3.17 15.24 -5.83
N GLU A 159 -4.14 16.14 -5.71
CA GLU A 159 -4.46 16.84 -4.47
C GLU A 159 -5.93 16.67 -4.15
N PHE A 160 -6.24 16.46 -2.87
CA PHE A 160 -7.62 16.33 -2.40
C PHE A 160 -7.68 16.54 -0.89
N ASP A 161 -8.89 16.83 -0.39
CA ASP A 161 -9.14 16.99 1.03
C ASP A 161 -9.39 15.63 1.70
N THR A 162 -8.75 15.41 2.85
CA THR A 162 -9.00 14.28 3.73
C THR A 162 -9.96 14.70 4.84
N GLY A 163 -10.79 13.77 5.30
CA GLY A 163 -11.57 13.94 6.54
C GLY A 163 -10.72 13.70 7.79
N SER A 164 -11.39 13.39 8.90
CA SER A 164 -10.74 12.98 10.14
C SER A 164 -11.06 11.51 10.47
N ASN A 165 -10.23 10.88 11.29
CA ASN A 165 -10.55 9.59 11.91
C ASN A 165 -10.50 9.69 13.44
N ASP A 166 -11.00 8.67 14.13
CA ASP A 166 -10.96 8.55 15.59
C ASP A 166 -9.87 7.58 16.07
N SER A 167 -8.83 7.36 15.26
CA SER A 167 -7.78 6.39 15.59
C SER A 167 -6.89 6.89 16.73
N PRO A 168 -6.75 6.13 17.83
CA PRO A 168 -5.87 6.51 18.93
C PRO A 168 -4.39 6.24 18.63
N GLN A 169 -4.05 5.62 17.49
CA GLN A 169 -2.67 5.29 17.11
C GLN A 169 -2.15 6.18 15.98
N VAL A 170 -2.97 6.39 14.96
CA VAL A 170 -2.64 7.17 13.76
C VAL A 170 -3.80 8.14 13.50
N PRO A 171 -3.89 9.22 14.29
CA PRO A 171 -4.95 10.21 14.11
C PRO A 171 -4.77 10.92 12.77
N ILE A 172 -5.84 10.99 11.99
CA ILE A 172 -5.91 11.80 10.77
C ILE A 172 -6.84 12.97 11.07
N ARG A 173 -6.37 14.19 10.82
CA ARG A 173 -7.15 15.41 10.90
C ARG A 173 -7.56 15.85 9.51
N ALA A 174 -8.70 16.54 9.42
CA ALA A 174 -9.15 17.14 8.18
C ALA A 174 -8.08 18.10 7.65
N SER A 175 -7.60 17.86 6.43
CA SER A 175 -6.51 18.61 5.82
C SER A 175 -6.53 18.44 4.31
N ARG A 176 -5.77 19.28 3.59
CA ARG A 176 -5.49 19.05 2.17
C ARG A 176 -4.23 18.20 2.07
N CYS A 177 -4.25 17.18 1.22
CA CYS A 177 -3.08 16.33 0.99
C CYS A 177 -2.72 16.23 -0.49
N ARG A 178 -1.45 15.92 -0.75
CA ARG A 178 -0.94 15.58 -2.09
C ARG A 178 -0.40 14.17 -2.09
N TRP A 179 -0.75 13.41 -3.13
CA TRP A 179 -0.14 12.12 -3.42
C TRP A 179 0.69 12.20 -4.70
N THR A 180 1.94 11.77 -4.59
CA THR A 180 2.90 11.69 -5.71
C THR A 180 3.44 10.27 -5.79
N ARG A 181 3.37 9.65 -6.97
CA ARG A 181 3.87 8.28 -7.16
C ARG A 181 5.32 8.25 -7.62
N PHE A 182 6.06 7.28 -7.10
CA PHE A 182 7.43 6.95 -7.46
C PHE A 182 7.53 5.50 -7.93
N THR A 183 8.40 5.26 -8.90
CA THR A 183 8.87 3.90 -9.20
C THR A 183 10.22 3.75 -8.51
N LEU A 184 10.33 2.77 -7.60
CA LEU A 184 11.58 2.44 -6.93
C LEU A 184 12.53 1.73 -7.90
N SER A 185 13.79 1.57 -7.47
CA SER A 185 14.85 1.01 -8.32
C SER A 185 14.57 -0.42 -8.78
N ASP A 186 13.76 -1.15 -8.00
CA ASP A 186 13.34 -2.51 -8.29
C ASP A 186 12.01 -2.58 -9.08
N GLY A 187 11.50 -1.43 -9.55
CA GLY A 187 10.26 -1.33 -10.31
C GLY A 187 8.98 -1.40 -9.48
N THR A 188 9.06 -1.59 -8.15
CA THR A 188 7.88 -1.47 -7.28
C THR A 188 7.44 -0.02 -7.15
N LEU A 189 6.19 0.19 -6.73
CA LEU A 189 5.60 1.51 -6.64
C LEU A 189 5.52 1.96 -5.18
N ALA A 190 5.99 3.19 -4.95
CA ALA A 190 5.83 3.90 -3.69
C ALA A 190 5.03 5.18 -3.92
N ARG A 191 4.37 5.67 -2.87
CA ARG A 191 3.58 6.88 -2.88
C ARG A 191 4.07 7.80 -1.77
N LEU A 192 4.46 9.01 -2.13
CA LEU A 192 4.70 10.09 -1.17
C LEU A 192 3.36 10.75 -0.86
N VAL A 193 3.11 10.91 0.43
CA VAL A 193 1.93 11.57 0.97
C VAL A 193 2.38 12.80 1.73
N GLU A 194 1.88 13.95 1.31
CA GLU A 194 2.19 15.26 1.89
C GLU A 194 0.91 15.88 2.44
N THR A 195 0.96 16.46 3.65
CA THR A 195 -0.09 17.42 4.09
C THR A 195 0.34 18.81 3.64
N LEU A 196 -0.60 19.55 3.04
CA LEU A 196 -0.40 20.87 2.45
C LEU A 196 -0.84 22.00 3.38
#